data_AF-A0A2P6QH18-F1
#
_entry.id   AF-A0A2P6QH18-F1
#
_cell.length_a   1.000
_cell.length_b   1.000
_cell.length_c   1.000
_cell.angle_alpha   90.00
_cell.angle_beta   90.00
_cell.angle_gamma   90.00
#
_symmetry.space_group_name_H-M   'P 1'
#
loop_
_entity.id
_entity.type
_entity.pdbx_description
1 polymer ?
#
loop_
_entity_poly.entity_id
_entity_poly.type
_entity_poly.pdbx_seq_one_letter_code
_entity_poly.pdbx_strand_id
1 'polypeptide(L)'
;MEEVKLICLDERWVSIAIDNRDDLGDVGSLHFKFLEQVLPHCSKDQLVHIEKSTKGKDLSPITDKLWKKFFERDFGVKATDEVIEKMKIKKVSFKWSELYHAKLKRMEEAEKEAGERLKNLYQKESARKRSRQVRVLDKVPPSSSSNKRSGSNAGSKLMKKVRKEYLNCLEVKNLEAVKMKRTAQCSGLIKKPRTTLQAANVF
;
A
#
# COMPACT_ATOMS: atom_id res chain seq x y z
N MET A 1 -9.79 59.83 -10.51
CA MET A 1 -10.23 58.71 -11.35
C MET A 1 -9.25 58.63 -12.49
N GLU A 2 -8.18 57.85 -12.32
CA GLU A 2 -7.17 57.63 -13.34
C GLU A 2 -7.78 56.76 -14.44
N GLU A 3 -7.94 57.33 -15.63
CA GLU A 3 -8.25 56.56 -16.82
C GLU A 3 -7.08 55.62 -17.09
N VAL A 4 -7.28 54.34 -16.75
CA VAL A 4 -6.38 53.25 -17.08
C VAL A 4 -6.30 53.21 -18.60
N LYS A 5 -5.24 53.81 -19.13
CA LYS A 5 -4.90 53.85 -20.56
C LYS A 5 -4.84 52.41 -21.04
N LEU A 6 -5.90 51.96 -21.72
CA LEU A 6 -5.96 50.66 -22.36
C LEU A 6 -4.93 50.68 -23.50
N ILE A 7 -3.72 50.20 -23.20
CA ILE A 7 -2.70 49.93 -24.21
C ILE A 7 -3.30 48.84 -25.10
N CYS A 8 -3.80 49.23 -26.28
CA CYS A 8 -4.02 48.27 -27.36
C CYS A 8 -2.64 47.74 -27.73
N LEU A 9 -2.36 46.50 -27.35
CA LEU A 9 -1.11 45.83 -27.68
C LEU A 9 -1.10 45.58 -29.19
N ASP A 10 -0.21 46.27 -29.91
CA ASP A 10 0.03 46.04 -31.33
C ASP A 10 0.35 44.56 -31.59
N GLU A 11 -0.11 44.00 -32.72
CA GLU A 11 0.15 42.62 -33.17
C GLU A 11 1.64 42.24 -33.13
N ARG A 12 2.51 43.24 -33.24
CA ARG A 12 3.96 43.12 -33.13
C ARG A 12 4.41 42.62 -31.75
N TRP A 13 3.77 43.08 -30.66
CA TRP A 13 4.10 42.64 -29.30
C TRP A 13 3.66 41.20 -29.03
N VAL A 14 2.55 40.78 -29.65
CA VAL A 14 2.06 39.39 -29.56
C VAL A 14 3.07 38.45 -30.20
N SER A 15 3.57 38.80 -31.39
CA SER A 15 4.57 38.00 -32.10
C SER A 15 5.87 37.87 -31.29
N ILE A 16 6.38 38.99 -30.76
CA ILE A 16 7.58 38.99 -29.90
C ILE A 16 7.36 38.15 -28.64
N ALA A 17 6.19 38.21 -28.02
CA ALA A 17 5.89 37.41 -26.83
C ALA A 17 5.77 35.91 -27.12
N ILE A 18 5.27 35.54 -28.31
CA ILE A 18 5.25 34.14 -28.76
C ILE A 18 6.69 33.63 -29.01
N ASP A 19 7.54 34.46 -29.60
CA ASP A 19 8.94 34.15 -29.86
C ASP A 19 9.73 33.99 -28.55
N ASN A 20 9.46 34.83 -27.55
CA ASN A 20 10.13 34.84 -26.24
C ASN A 20 9.26 34.20 -25.15
N ARG A 21 8.45 33.19 -25.49
CA ARG A 21 7.52 32.53 -24.55
C ARG A 21 8.21 31.86 -23.35
N ASP A 22 9.48 31.50 -23.50
CA ASP A 22 10.29 30.89 -22.45
C ASP A 22 10.63 31.86 -21.31
N ASP A 23 10.64 33.17 -21.60
CA ASP A 23 10.98 34.23 -20.64
C ASP A 23 9.74 34.83 -19.96
N LEU A 24 8.54 34.28 -20.24
CA LEU A 24 7.30 34.74 -19.63
C LEU A 24 7.24 34.33 -18.15
N GLY A 25 7.35 35.32 -17.26
CA GLY A 25 7.23 35.17 -15.81
C GLY A 25 5.88 35.65 -15.28
N ASP A 26 5.89 36.76 -14.54
CA ASP A 26 4.68 37.38 -13.98
C ASP A 26 3.92 38.14 -15.06
N VAL A 27 2.69 37.70 -15.34
CA VAL A 27 1.79 38.33 -16.33
C VAL A 27 0.60 39.04 -15.69
N GLY A 28 0.63 39.27 -14.37
CA GLY A 28 -0.47 39.90 -13.63
C GLY A 28 -0.82 41.31 -14.14
N SER A 29 0.17 42.04 -14.63
CA SER A 29 0.01 43.38 -15.19
C SER A 29 -0.59 43.40 -16.61
N LEU A 30 -0.61 42.27 -17.32
CA LEU A 30 -1.02 42.20 -18.71
C LEU A 30 -2.54 42.06 -18.88
N HIS A 31 -3.07 42.58 -19.99
CA HIS A 31 -4.50 42.53 -20.30
C HIS A 31 -4.95 41.13 -20.76
N PHE A 32 -6.16 40.69 -20.39
CA PHE A 32 -6.68 39.36 -20.70
C PHE A 32 -6.72 39.05 -22.21
N LYS A 33 -7.06 40.03 -23.06
CA LYS A 33 -7.06 39.85 -24.53
C LYS A 33 -5.69 39.48 -25.10
N PHE A 34 -4.61 40.05 -24.54
CA PHE A 34 -3.25 39.73 -24.95
C PHE A 34 -2.86 38.32 -24.52
N LEU A 35 -3.19 37.96 -23.27
CA LEU A 35 -2.95 36.63 -22.75
C LEU A 35 -3.72 35.54 -23.51
N GLU A 36 -4.93 35.84 -23.97
CA GLU A 36 -5.73 34.91 -24.79
C GLU A 36 -5.06 34.60 -26.14
N GLN A 37 -4.22 35.50 -26.66
CA GLN A 37 -3.46 35.29 -27.89
C GLN A 37 -2.11 34.60 -27.66
N VAL A 38 -1.39 34.94 -26.57
CA VAL A 38 -0.05 34.41 -26.32
C VAL A 38 -0.08 33.05 -25.62
N LEU A 39 -0.90 32.87 -24.58
CA LEU A 39 -0.92 31.65 -23.76
C LEU A 39 -1.25 30.34 -24.52
N PRO A 40 -2.07 30.32 -25.59
CA PRO A 40 -2.28 29.11 -26.38
C PRO A 40 -1.00 28.54 -27.02
N HIS A 41 0.01 29.37 -27.23
CA HIS A 41 1.30 28.95 -27.80
C HIS A 41 2.29 28.46 -26.74
N CYS A 42 1.99 28.65 -25.46
CA CYS A 42 2.82 28.17 -24.36
C CYS A 42 2.71 26.66 -24.19
N SER A 43 3.81 26.03 -23.79
CA SER A 43 3.84 24.65 -23.32
C SER A 43 3.16 24.54 -21.95
N LYS A 44 2.78 23.31 -21.56
CA LYS A 44 2.18 23.04 -20.24
C LYS A 44 3.08 23.49 -19.09
N ASP A 45 4.37 23.23 -19.19
CA ASP A 45 5.33 23.52 -18.11
C ASP A 45 5.53 25.03 -17.95
N GLN A 46 5.53 25.75 -19.09
CA GLN A 46 5.53 27.21 -19.11
C GLN A 46 4.25 27.77 -18.49
N LEU A 47 3.08 27.20 -18.82
CA LEU A 47 1.81 27.64 -18.25
C LEU A 47 1.79 27.46 -16.72
N VAL A 48 2.31 26.34 -16.22
CA VAL A 48 2.50 26.11 -14.77
C VAL A 48 3.46 27.13 -14.16
N HIS A 49 4.54 27.47 -14.85
CA HIS A 49 5.48 28.48 -14.38
C HIS A 49 4.82 29.86 -14.27
N ILE A 50 4.10 30.28 -15.31
CA ILE A 50 3.39 31.56 -15.35
C ILE A 50 2.33 31.64 -14.24
N GLU A 51 1.54 30.57 -14.03
CA GLU A 51 0.54 30.52 -12.95
C GLU A 51 1.17 30.60 -11.55
N LYS A 52 2.38 30.04 -11.36
CA LYS A 52 3.11 30.13 -10.08
C LYS A 52 3.78 31.49 -9.87
N SER A 53 4.27 32.10 -10.95
CA SER A 53 4.98 33.38 -10.92
C SER A 53 4.01 34.57 -10.79
N THR A 54 2.80 34.45 -11.33
CA THR A 54 1.79 35.51 -11.28
C THR A 54 1.16 35.61 -9.90
N LYS A 55 1.32 36.77 -9.23
CA LYS A 55 0.73 37.02 -7.91
C LYS A 55 -0.38 38.06 -8.02
N GLY A 56 -1.58 37.72 -7.55
CA GLY A 56 -2.67 38.68 -7.35
C GLY A 56 -3.69 38.81 -8.48
N LYS A 57 -3.57 38.05 -9.58
CA LYS A 57 -4.57 38.01 -10.67
C LYS A 57 -4.98 36.60 -11.02
N ASP A 58 -6.28 36.33 -11.01
CA ASP A 58 -6.82 35.04 -11.40
C ASP A 58 -6.78 34.89 -12.93
N LEU A 59 -5.85 34.06 -13.42
CA LEU A 59 -5.74 33.69 -14.84
C LEU A 59 -6.73 32.57 -15.25
N SER A 60 -7.46 32.03 -14.27
CA SER A 60 -8.41 30.92 -14.42
C SER A 60 -9.34 31.01 -15.63
N PRO A 61 -9.91 32.18 -16.03
CA PRO A 61 -10.83 32.25 -17.17
C PRO A 61 -10.20 31.85 -18.51
N ILE A 62 -8.90 32.09 -18.67
CA ILE A 62 -8.14 31.77 -19.88
C ILE A 62 -7.47 30.41 -19.71
N THR A 63 -6.80 30.20 -18.58
CA THR A 63 -5.99 29.01 -18.38
C THR A 63 -6.83 27.75 -18.26
N ASP A 64 -8.04 27.81 -17.68
CA ASP A 64 -8.89 26.63 -17.52
C ASP A 64 -9.30 26.00 -18.87
N LYS A 65 -9.55 26.84 -19.89
CA LYS A 65 -9.80 26.38 -21.27
C LYS A 65 -8.57 25.72 -21.88
N LEU A 66 -7.38 26.25 -21.61
CA LEU A 66 -6.11 25.70 -22.09
C LEU A 66 -5.80 24.37 -21.40
N TRP A 67 -6.00 24.29 -20.08
CA TRP A 67 -5.84 23.08 -19.29
C TRP A 67 -6.76 21.96 -19.78
N LYS A 68 -8.01 22.26 -20.15
CA LYS A 68 -8.89 21.28 -20.79
C LYS A 68 -8.29 20.72 -22.09
N LYS A 69 -7.75 21.59 -22.96
CA LYS A 69 -7.11 21.16 -24.22
C LYS A 69 -5.84 20.33 -23.97
N PHE A 70 -5.05 20.66 -22.95
CA PHE A 70 -3.88 19.86 -22.58
C PHE A 70 -4.29 18.50 -22.02
N PHE A 71 -5.33 18.45 -21.20
CA PHE A 71 -5.86 17.21 -20.66
C PHE A 71 -6.35 16.28 -21.78
N GLU A 72 -7.09 16.81 -22.75
CA GLU A 72 -7.56 16.07 -23.93
C GLU A 72 -6.40 15.57 -24.79
N ARG A 73 -5.34 16.36 -24.95
CA ARG A 73 -4.15 15.98 -25.70
C ARG A 73 -3.36 14.85 -25.04
N ASP A 74 -3.13 14.94 -23.74
CA ASP A 74 -2.26 14.00 -23.02
C ASP A 74 -2.99 12.71 -22.64
N PHE A 75 -4.29 12.79 -22.33
CA PHE A 75 -5.08 11.65 -21.85
C PHE A 75 -6.16 11.17 -22.82
N GLY A 76 -6.41 11.92 -23.89
CA GLY A 76 -7.43 11.62 -24.89
C GLY A 76 -8.82 12.17 -24.54
N VAL A 77 -9.66 12.21 -25.58
CA VAL A 77 -11.04 12.71 -25.52
C VAL A 77 -11.89 11.87 -24.56
N LYS A 78 -11.78 10.53 -24.63
CA LYS A 78 -12.54 9.60 -23.77
C LYS A 78 -12.35 9.87 -22.28
N ALA A 79 -11.10 10.07 -21.86
CA ALA A 79 -10.79 10.36 -20.46
C ALA A 79 -11.32 11.73 -20.02
N THR A 80 -11.38 12.69 -20.95
CA THR A 80 -11.93 14.03 -20.70
C THR A 80 -13.43 13.96 -20.50
N ASP A 81 -14.13 13.22 -21.37
CA ASP A 81 -15.58 13.03 -21.29
C ASP A 81 -15.98 12.32 -20.00
N GLU A 82 -15.24 11.27 -19.60
CA GLU A 82 -15.46 10.61 -18.31
C GLU A 82 -15.35 11.57 -17.12
N VAL A 83 -14.38 12.50 -17.15
CA VAL A 83 -14.21 13.48 -16.08
C VAL A 83 -15.39 14.47 -16.06
N ILE A 84 -15.83 14.92 -17.23
CA ILE A 84 -17.01 15.79 -17.37
C ILE A 84 -18.27 15.09 -16.87
N GLU A 85 -18.48 13.83 -17.22
CA GLU A 85 -19.61 13.03 -16.73
C GLU A 85 -19.56 12.85 -15.22
N LYS A 86 -18.39 12.50 -14.66
CA LYS A 86 -18.20 12.37 -13.21
C LYS A 86 -18.49 13.67 -12.48
N MET A 87 -18.12 14.81 -13.04
CA MET A 87 -18.47 16.14 -12.50
C MET A 87 -19.96 16.41 -12.53
N LYS A 88 -20.63 16.14 -13.66
CA LYS A 88 -22.08 16.32 -13.83
C LYS A 88 -22.86 15.47 -12.83
N ILE A 89 -22.48 14.21 -12.66
CA ILE A 89 -23.11 13.27 -11.72
C ILE A 89 -22.96 13.77 -10.28
N LYS A 90 -21.76 14.22 -9.90
CA LYS A 90 -21.47 14.70 -8.54
C LYS A 90 -21.93 16.14 -8.30
N LYS A 91 -22.37 16.86 -9.34
CA LYS A 91 -22.69 18.30 -9.31
C LYS A 91 -21.55 19.16 -8.74
N VAL A 92 -20.29 18.82 -9.05
CA VAL A 92 -19.13 19.59 -8.62
C VAL A 92 -18.33 20.06 -9.84
N SER A 93 -17.97 21.34 -9.86
CA SER A 93 -17.03 21.91 -10.82
C SER A 93 -15.64 22.03 -10.17
N PHE A 94 -14.64 21.41 -10.79
CA PHE A 94 -13.23 21.60 -10.42
C PHE A 94 -12.48 22.30 -11.55
N LYS A 95 -11.38 22.98 -11.21
CA LYS A 95 -10.46 23.55 -12.21
C LYS A 95 -9.76 22.43 -12.96
N TRP A 96 -9.60 22.58 -14.27
CA TRP A 96 -8.91 21.60 -15.10
C TRP A 96 -7.44 21.43 -14.74
N SER A 97 -6.79 22.49 -14.26
CA SER A 97 -5.41 22.45 -13.74
C SER A 97 -5.26 21.48 -12.57
N GLU A 98 -6.16 21.57 -11.59
CA GLU A 98 -6.16 20.70 -10.40
C GLU A 98 -6.37 19.23 -10.77
N LEU A 99 -7.29 18.95 -11.69
CA LEU A 99 -7.54 17.59 -12.19
C LEU A 99 -6.34 17.02 -12.92
N TYR A 100 -5.69 17.84 -13.73
CA TYR A 100 -4.51 17.45 -14.49
C TYR A 100 -3.38 17.05 -13.53
N HIS A 101 -3.08 17.89 -12.54
CA HIS A 101 -2.07 17.58 -11.52
C HIS A 101 -2.44 16.36 -10.67
N ALA A 102 -3.72 16.24 -10.25
CA ALA A 102 -4.18 15.09 -9.48
C ALA A 102 -4.05 13.78 -10.29
N LYS A 103 -4.30 13.82 -11.60
CA LYS A 103 -4.16 12.65 -12.46
C LYS A 103 -2.69 12.30 -12.70
N LEU A 104 -1.83 13.28 -12.93
CA LEU A 104 -0.38 13.06 -13.03
C LEU A 104 0.17 12.38 -11.78
N LYS A 105 -0.18 12.90 -10.60
CA LYS A 105 0.25 12.33 -9.33
C LYS A 105 -0.17 10.87 -9.17
N ARG A 106 -1.41 10.53 -9.55
CA ARG A 106 -1.89 9.13 -9.54
C ARG A 106 -1.10 8.22 -10.48
N MET A 107 -0.71 8.71 -11.66
CA MET A 107 0.10 7.93 -12.58
C MET A 107 1.51 7.70 -12.04
N GLU A 108 2.14 8.73 -11.49
CA GLU A 108 3.46 8.63 -10.86
C GLU A 108 3.46 7.66 -9.68
N GLU A 109 2.42 7.71 -8.83
CA GLU A 109 2.24 6.76 -7.73
C GLU A 109 2.08 5.31 -8.23
N ALA A 110 1.29 5.10 -9.30
CA ALA A 110 1.09 3.78 -9.89
C ALA A 110 2.37 3.23 -10.54
N GLU A 111 3.14 4.09 -11.21
CA GLU A 111 4.43 3.74 -11.79
C GLU A 111 5.44 3.36 -10.71
N LYS A 112 5.52 4.16 -9.64
CA LYS A 112 6.38 3.88 -8.49
C LYS A 112 6.01 2.56 -7.82
N GLU A 113 4.72 2.31 -7.61
CA GLU A 113 4.25 1.04 -7.03
C GLU A 113 4.60 -0.15 -7.93
N ALA A 114 4.42 -0.05 -9.24
CA ALA A 114 4.81 -1.08 -10.19
C ALA A 114 6.33 -1.33 -10.16
N GLY A 115 7.13 -0.26 -10.10
CA GLY A 115 8.59 -0.33 -9.98
C GLY A 115 9.04 -0.99 -8.67
N GLU A 116 8.40 -0.66 -7.54
CA GLU A 116 8.67 -1.29 -6.24
C GLU A 116 8.29 -2.78 -6.24
N ARG A 117 7.14 -3.14 -6.81
CA ARG A 117 6.73 -4.54 -6.99
C ARG A 117 7.78 -5.32 -7.78
N LEU A 118 8.26 -4.77 -8.90
CA LEU A 118 9.29 -5.39 -9.73
C LEU A 118 10.61 -5.56 -8.96
N LYS A 119 11.06 -4.50 -8.27
CA LYS A 119 12.27 -4.52 -7.43
C LYS A 119 12.20 -5.61 -6.37
N ASN A 120 11.05 -5.74 -5.70
CA ASN A 120 10.82 -6.76 -4.68
C ASN A 120 10.88 -8.18 -5.25
N LEU A 121 10.36 -8.41 -6.46
CA LEU A 121 10.47 -9.71 -7.14
C LEU A 121 11.92 -10.07 -7.43
N TYR A 122 12.72 -9.14 -7.96
CA TYR A 122 14.14 -9.36 -8.21
C TYR A 122 14.92 -9.64 -6.92
N GLN A 123 14.65 -8.88 -5.85
CA GLN A 123 15.29 -9.11 -4.56
C GLN A 123 14.94 -10.49 -4.00
N LYS A 124 13.67 -10.88 -4.04
CA LYS A 124 13.20 -12.19 -3.61
C LYS A 124 13.86 -13.33 -4.39
N GLU A 125 13.96 -13.19 -5.71
CA GLU A 125 14.60 -14.19 -6.57
C GLU A 125 16.11 -14.25 -6.32
N SER A 126 16.77 -13.11 -6.14
CA SER A 126 18.19 -13.05 -5.79
C SER A 126 18.48 -13.70 -4.43
N ALA A 127 17.62 -13.49 -3.44
CA ALA A 127 17.72 -14.11 -2.13
C ALA A 127 17.52 -15.63 -2.21
N ARG A 128 16.55 -16.10 -3.01
CA ARG A 128 16.32 -17.53 -3.29
C ARG A 128 17.53 -18.20 -3.93
N LYS A 129 18.21 -17.51 -4.85
CA LYS A 129 19.45 -18.01 -5.47
C LYS A 129 20.60 -18.03 -4.46
N ARG A 130 20.80 -16.94 -3.71
CA ARG A 130 21.84 -16.83 -2.67
C ARG A 130 21.66 -17.82 -1.52
N SER A 131 20.43 -18.21 -1.19
CA SER A 131 20.17 -19.22 -0.15
C SER A 131 20.48 -20.64 -0.59
N ARG A 132 20.49 -20.90 -1.91
CA ARG A 132 20.84 -22.21 -2.50
C ARG A 132 22.32 -22.30 -2.90
N GLN A 133 23.02 -21.17 -2.90
CA GLN A 133 24.43 -21.12 -3.22
C GLN A 133 25.26 -21.69 -2.08
N VAL A 134 26.11 -22.68 -2.40
CA VAL A 134 27.11 -23.22 -1.48
C VAL A 134 28.08 -22.09 -1.14
N ARG A 135 28.18 -21.75 0.15
CA ARG A 135 29.15 -20.77 0.65
C ARG A 135 30.35 -21.52 1.18
N VAL A 136 31.53 -21.20 0.66
CA VAL A 136 32.79 -21.62 1.26
C VAL A 136 32.96 -20.80 2.54
N LEU A 137 33.04 -21.49 3.67
CA LEU A 137 33.25 -20.88 4.98
C LEU A 137 34.75 -20.90 5.28
N ASP A 138 35.36 -19.71 5.40
CA ASP A 138 36.80 -19.59 5.76
C ASP A 138 37.09 -20.04 7.20
N LYS A 139 36.05 -20.08 8.03
CA LYS A 139 36.10 -20.56 9.42
C LYS A 139 35.18 -21.77 9.50
N VAL A 140 35.68 -22.87 10.06
CA VAL A 140 34.85 -24.04 10.40
C VAL A 140 33.64 -23.51 11.20
N PRO A 141 32.39 -23.75 10.75
CA PRO A 141 31.22 -23.30 11.49
C PRO A 141 31.34 -23.85 12.92
N PRO A 142 31.03 -23.05 13.95
CA PRO A 142 31.18 -23.49 15.33
C PRO A 142 30.46 -24.83 15.46
N SER A 143 31.25 -25.88 15.70
CA SER A 143 30.72 -27.20 15.98
C SER A 143 29.75 -27.01 17.12
N SER A 144 28.44 -27.19 16.86
CA SER A 144 27.47 -27.22 17.94
C SER A 144 27.72 -28.52 18.70
N SER A 145 28.73 -28.56 19.55
CA SER A 145 28.96 -29.62 20.53
C SER A 145 27.93 -29.53 21.68
N SER A 146 26.69 -29.21 21.33
CA SER A 146 25.49 -29.43 22.13
C SER A 146 24.68 -30.61 21.59
N ASN A 147 25.29 -31.49 20.79
CA ASN A 147 24.83 -32.88 20.73
C ASN A 147 25.37 -33.62 21.95
N LYS A 148 24.92 -33.23 23.14
CA LYS A 148 24.77 -34.19 24.24
C LYS A 148 23.68 -35.15 23.74
N ARG A 149 24.11 -36.27 23.15
CA ARG A 149 23.27 -37.45 22.95
C ARG A 149 22.93 -38.04 24.33
N SER A 150 22.18 -37.29 25.13
CA SER A 150 21.36 -37.87 26.18
C SER A 150 20.05 -38.20 25.48
N GLY A 151 19.80 -39.49 25.30
CA GLY A 151 18.61 -40.00 24.63
C GLY A 151 17.35 -39.44 25.29
N SER A 152 16.79 -38.39 24.71
CA SER A 152 15.46 -37.93 25.03
C SER A 152 14.54 -38.39 23.92
N ASN A 153 13.54 -39.19 24.30
CA ASN A 153 12.47 -39.70 23.43
C ASN A 153 11.53 -38.58 22.91
N ALA A 154 12.07 -37.40 22.62
CA ALA A 154 11.35 -36.27 22.09
C ALA A 154 11.24 -36.41 20.58
N GLY A 155 10.22 -37.15 20.13
CA GLY A 155 9.93 -37.35 18.71
C GLY A 155 9.93 -36.04 17.91
N SER A 156 10.10 -36.15 16.58
CA SER A 156 10.14 -35.00 15.67
C SER A 156 8.93 -34.07 15.85
N LYS A 157 9.05 -32.80 15.45
CA LYS A 157 7.97 -31.81 15.57
C LYS A 157 6.65 -32.30 14.94
N LEU A 158 6.75 -33.07 13.85
CA LEU A 158 5.64 -33.77 13.22
C LEU A 158 5.06 -34.85 14.14
N MET A 159 5.89 -35.74 14.70
CA MET A 159 5.45 -36.78 15.65
C MET A 159 4.83 -36.20 16.92
N LYS A 160 5.31 -35.05 17.41
CA LYS A 160 4.69 -34.33 18.53
C LYS A 160 3.29 -33.82 18.17
N LYS A 161 3.12 -33.29 16.95
CA LYS A 161 1.80 -32.86 16.46
C LYS A 161 0.86 -34.05 16.31
N VAL A 162 1.30 -35.13 15.65
CA VAL A 162 0.52 -36.36 15.48
C VAL A 162 0.12 -36.97 16.82
N ARG A 163 1.04 -37.07 17.79
CA ARG A 163 0.72 -37.56 19.14
C ARG A 163 -0.30 -36.68 19.86
N LYS A 164 -0.21 -35.35 19.70
CA LYS A 164 -1.16 -34.41 20.31
C LYS A 164 -2.56 -34.53 19.68
N GLU A 165 -2.64 -34.64 18.35
CA GLU A 165 -3.91 -34.84 17.64
C GLU A 165 -4.55 -36.18 18.00
N TYR A 166 -3.75 -37.25 18.06
CA TYR A 166 -4.21 -38.58 18.48
C TYR A 166 -4.78 -38.56 19.92
N LEU A 167 -4.09 -37.93 20.87
CA LEU A 167 -4.58 -37.82 22.24
C LEU A 167 -5.86 -36.97 22.36
N ASN A 168 -6.07 -36.04 21.42
CA ASN A 168 -7.22 -35.16 21.42
C ASN A 168 -8.44 -35.72 20.65
N CYS A 169 -8.28 -36.83 19.92
CA CYS A 169 -9.35 -37.41 19.12
C CYS A 169 -10.48 -37.99 19.98
N LEU A 170 -11.68 -38.03 19.42
CA LEU A 170 -12.90 -38.44 20.13
C LEU A 170 -12.83 -39.91 20.59
N GLU A 171 -12.25 -40.80 19.79
CA GLU A 171 -12.11 -42.22 20.09
C GLU A 171 -11.25 -42.47 21.33
N VAL A 172 -10.10 -41.79 21.44
CA VAL A 172 -9.20 -41.92 22.60
C VAL A 172 -9.86 -41.37 23.87
N LYS A 173 -10.54 -40.23 23.79
CA LYS A 173 -11.30 -39.67 24.92
C LYS A 173 -12.44 -40.59 25.37
N ASN A 174 -13.13 -41.22 24.42
CA ASN A 174 -14.20 -42.18 24.72
C ASN A 174 -13.64 -43.44 25.41
N LEU A 175 -12.49 -43.95 24.96
CA LEU A 175 -11.81 -45.08 25.60
C LEU A 175 -11.37 -44.75 27.04
N GLU A 176 -10.79 -43.57 27.27
CA GLU A 176 -10.43 -43.10 28.61
C GLU A 176 -11.64 -42.94 29.51
N ALA A 177 -12.74 -42.36 29.01
CA ALA A 177 -13.99 -42.22 29.75
C ALA A 177 -14.58 -43.58 30.15
N VAL A 178 -14.55 -44.57 29.24
CA VAL A 178 -14.99 -45.94 29.54
C VAL A 178 -14.07 -46.61 30.56
N LYS A 179 -12.75 -46.41 30.46
CA LYS A 179 -11.77 -46.95 31.42
C LYS A 179 -12.00 -46.36 32.82
N MET A 180 -12.24 -45.05 32.93
CA MET A 180 -12.55 -44.36 34.18
C MET A 180 -13.86 -44.83 34.81
N LYS A 181 -14.90 -45.08 34.00
CA LYS A 181 -16.17 -45.65 34.49
C LYS A 181 -16.00 -47.07 35.03
N ARG A 182 -15.19 -47.91 34.37
CA ARG A 182 -14.86 -49.26 34.87
C ARG A 182 -14.06 -49.22 36.18
N THR A 183 -13.07 -48.33 36.29
CA THR A 183 -12.27 -48.21 37.52
C THR A 183 -13.09 -47.66 38.69
N ALA A 184 -14.02 -46.74 38.45
CA ALA A 184 -14.94 -46.23 39.46
C ALA A 184 -15.94 -47.29 39.96
N GLN A 185 -16.37 -48.21 39.08
CA GLN A 185 -17.21 -49.36 39.45
C GLN A 185 -16.49 -50.35 40.38
N CYS A 186 -15.18 -50.56 40.21
CA CYS A 186 -14.41 -51.49 41.06
C CYS A 186 -14.01 -50.90 42.42
N SER A 187 -13.92 -49.58 42.57
CA SER A 187 -13.57 -48.94 43.85
C SER A 187 -14.71 -48.85 44.87
N GLY A 188 -15.94 -49.20 44.49
CA GLY A 188 -17.12 -49.14 45.36
C GLY A 188 -17.37 -50.35 46.26
N LEU A 189 -16.58 -51.43 46.15
CA LEU A 189 -16.92 -52.74 46.76
C LEU A 189 -15.98 -53.23 47.87
N ILE A 190 -15.17 -52.37 48.49
CA ILE A 190 -14.37 -52.77 49.67
C ILE A 190 -14.56 -51.76 50.82
N LYS A 191 -15.71 -51.86 51.49
CA LYS A 191 -15.86 -51.52 52.91
C LYS A 191 -16.43 -52.75 53.61
N LYS A 192 -15.56 -53.59 54.18
CA LYS A 192 -16.00 -54.64 55.11
C LYS A 192 -16.26 -53.99 56.49
N PRO A 193 -17.39 -54.30 57.16
CA PRO A 193 -17.66 -53.80 58.50
C PRO A 193 -16.71 -54.42 59.53
N ARG A 194 -16.28 -53.61 60.50
CA ARG A 194 -15.43 -54.00 61.63
C ARG A 194 -16.32 -54.59 62.71
N THR A 195 -16.33 -55.92 62.86
CA THR A 195 -16.92 -56.61 64.00
C THR A 195 -15.84 -56.91 65.03
N THR A 196 -15.89 -56.20 66.15
CA THR A 196 -15.14 -56.48 67.38
C THR A 196 -15.88 -57.55 68.18
N LEU A 197 -15.21 -58.66 68.51
CA LEU A 197 -15.54 -59.47 69.68
C LEU A 197 -14.23 -59.92 70.34
N GLN A 198 -14.13 -59.58 71.62
CA GLN A 198 -13.06 -59.95 72.55
C GLN A 198 -12.95 -61.47 72.68
N ALA A 199 -11.72 -61.97 72.74
CA ALA A 199 -11.44 -63.29 73.31
C ALA A 199 -10.46 -63.12 74.47
N ALA A 200 -10.85 -63.72 75.58
CA ALA A 200 -10.22 -63.66 76.87
C ALA A 200 -8.95 -64.52 76.94
N ASN A 201 -8.10 -64.13 77.89
CA ASN A 201 -7.39 -64.96 78.86
C ASN A 201 -6.16 -65.82 78.47
N VAL A 202 -5.08 -65.48 79.19
CA VAL A 202 -4.29 -66.36 80.09
C VAL A 202 -3.39 -67.40 79.41
N PHE A 203 -2.08 -67.15 79.37
CA PHE A 203 -1.07 -67.51 80.38
C PHE A 203 0.25 -66.78 80.08
#